data_AF-A0A815XU82-F1
#
_entry.id   AF-A0A815XU82-F1
#
_cell.length_a   1.000
_cell.length_b   1.000
_cell.length_c   1.000
_cell.angle_alpha   90.00
_cell.angle_beta   90.00
_cell.angle_gamma   90.00
#
_symmetry.space_group_name_H-M   'P 1'
#
loop_
_entity.id
_entity.type
_entity.pdbx_description
1 polymer ?
#
loop_
_entity_poly.entity_id
_entity_poly.type
_entity_poly.pdbx_seq_one_letter_code
_entity_poly.pdbx_strand_id
1 'polypeptide(L)'
;MPVTQAGFRKGRGTRDQIANLRWVMEKAREYQKEFYLCFIDYSKAFDCVDHEKLWGVLMEMGVPKHLIILMKNLYTNQQASVKTEYGNTNWFNVGKGVRQGCILSPYLFNLYAEYIMRKAGTDKAAGGIKIGGR
;
A
#
# COMPACT_ATOMS: atom_id res chain seq x y z
N MET A 1 -2.43 9.22 -5.72
CA MET A 1 -2.72 8.32 -4.57
C MET A 1 -4.21 8.31 -4.30
N PRO A 2 -4.78 7.18 -3.85
CA PRO A 2 -6.23 6.98 -3.70
C PRO A 2 -6.79 7.87 -2.60
N VAL A 3 -8.03 8.35 -2.74
CA VAL A 3 -8.67 9.18 -1.71
C VAL A 3 -8.88 8.42 -0.41
N THR A 4 -9.12 7.11 -0.51
CA THR A 4 -9.35 6.18 0.60
C THR A 4 -8.08 5.77 1.33
N GLN A 5 -6.88 5.94 0.75
CA GLN A 5 -5.62 5.63 1.43
C GLN A 5 -5.27 6.72 2.44
N ALA A 6 -5.20 6.34 3.72
CA ALA A 6 -4.78 7.21 4.82
C ALA A 6 -3.33 6.96 5.26
N GLY A 7 -2.76 5.79 4.98
CA GLY A 7 -1.38 5.45 5.32
C GLY A 7 -0.38 6.33 4.57
N PHE A 8 0.62 6.85 5.30
CA PHE A 8 1.73 7.65 4.75
C PHE A 8 1.29 8.86 3.92
N ARG A 9 0.15 9.47 4.27
CA ARG A 9 -0.41 10.63 3.58
C ARG A 9 -0.58 11.79 4.53
N LYS A 10 0.01 12.94 4.19
CA LYS A 10 -0.12 14.18 4.97
C LYS A 10 -1.60 14.55 5.15
N GLY A 11 -1.99 14.83 6.39
CA GLY A 11 -3.36 15.26 6.72
C GLY A 11 -4.41 14.15 6.70
N ARG A 12 -3.99 12.87 6.65
CA ARG A 12 -4.87 11.71 6.83
C ARG A 12 -4.26 10.80 7.90
N GLY A 13 -5.10 10.15 8.68
CA GLY A 13 -4.63 9.21 9.68
C GLY A 13 -5.65 8.16 10.07
N THR A 14 -5.24 7.26 10.96
CA THR A 14 -6.08 6.15 11.44
C THR A 14 -7.36 6.65 12.10
N ARG A 15 -7.31 7.79 12.79
CA ARG A 15 -8.50 8.41 13.41
C ARG A 15 -9.59 8.74 12.39
N ASP A 16 -9.20 9.24 11.22
CA ASP A 16 -10.15 9.56 10.14
C ASP A 16 -10.82 8.29 9.61
N GLN A 17 -10.05 7.20 9.44
CA GLN A 17 -10.58 5.93 8.98
C GLN A 17 -11.49 5.25 10.02
N ILE A 18 -11.15 5.34 11.30
CA ILE A 18 -12.02 4.86 12.39
C ILE A 18 -13.33 5.66 12.41
N ALA A 19 -13.27 6.98 12.25
CA ALA A 19 -14.46 7.82 12.18
C ALA A 19 -15.35 7.46 10.98
N ASN A 20 -14.77 7.31 9.79
CA ASN A 20 -15.50 6.88 8.59
C ASN A 20 -16.18 5.53 8.81
N LEU A 21 -15.47 4.56 9.39
CA LEU A 21 -16.02 3.23 9.67
C LEU A 21 -17.19 3.31 10.66
N ARG A 22 -17.06 4.08 11.74
CA ARG A 22 -18.14 4.30 12.72
C ARG A 22 -19.39 4.89 12.05
N TRP A 23 -19.23 5.89 11.20
CA TRP A 23 -20.37 6.48 10.47
C TRP A 23 -21.05 5.48 9.54
N VAL A 24 -20.29 4.65 8.83
CA VAL A 24 -20.87 3.59 7.99
C VAL A 24 -21.64 2.58 8.84
N MET A 25 -21.09 2.15 9.98
CA MET A 25 -21.76 1.23 10.91
C MET A 25 -23.05 1.82 11.49
N GLU A 26 -23.03 3.09 11.90
CA GLU A 26 -24.21 3.80 12.41
C GLU A 26 -25.30 3.89 11.34
N LYS A 27 -24.94 4.21 10.09
CA LYS A 27 -25.89 4.25 8.98
C LYS A 27 -26.44 2.89 8.61
N ALA A 28 -25.62 1.84 8.59
CA ALA A 28 -26.10 0.47 8.38
C ALA A 28 -27.16 0.08 9.43
N ARG A 29 -26.90 0.42 10.70
CA ARG A 29 -27.83 0.19 11.81
C ARG A 29 -29.12 1.00 11.67
N GLU A 30 -29.03 2.29 11.32
CA GLU A 30 -30.19 3.16 11.12
C GLU A 30 -31.16 2.59 10.07
N TYR A 31 -30.63 2.06 8.97
CA TYR A 31 -31.43 1.49 7.87
C TYR A 31 -31.64 -0.03 7.97
N GLN A 32 -31.29 -0.65 9.10
CA GLN A 32 -31.42 -2.10 9.33
C GLN A 32 -30.82 -2.95 8.19
N LYS A 33 -29.64 -2.55 7.69
CA LYS A 33 -28.88 -3.29 6.67
C LYS A 33 -27.83 -4.17 7.33
N GLU A 34 -27.68 -5.38 6.83
CA GLU A 34 -26.56 -6.25 7.19
C GLU A 34 -25.24 -5.60 6.77
N PHE A 35 -24.25 -5.64 7.67
CA PHE A 35 -22.96 -5.02 7.47
C PHE A 35 -21.85 -5.99 7.83
N TYR A 36 -20.92 -6.18 6.89
CA TYR A 36 -19.79 -7.08 7.03
C TYR A 36 -18.49 -6.32 6.86
N LEU A 37 -17.51 -6.64 7.71
CA LEU A 37 -16.17 -6.10 7.63
C LEU A 37 -15.18 -7.21 7.29
N CYS A 38 -14.38 -6.96 6.25
CA CYS A 38 -13.25 -7.80 5.90
C CYS A 38 -11.97 -6.99 6.14
N PHE A 39 -11.14 -7.47 7.07
CA PHE A 39 -9.82 -6.91 7.32
C PHE A 39 -8.77 -7.74 6.59
N ILE A 40 -7.96 -7.08 5.77
CA ILE A 40 -6.87 -7.69 5.01
C ILE A 40 -5.56 -7.12 5.54
N ASP A 41 -4.66 -8.01 5.94
CA ASP A 41 -3.29 -7.64 6.32
C ASP A 41 -2.28 -8.31 5.40
N TYR A 42 -1.26 -7.54 4.97
CA TYR A 42 -0.23 -8.03 4.07
C TYR A 42 0.96 -8.55 4.87
N SER A 43 1.21 -9.86 4.78
CA SER A 43 2.39 -10.45 5.41
C SER A 43 3.67 -9.83 4.86
N LYS A 44 4.47 -9.24 5.75
CA LYS A 44 5.75 -8.58 5.43
C LYS A 44 5.61 -7.57 4.27
N ALA A 45 4.62 -6.69 4.37
CA ALA A 45 4.18 -5.79 3.31
C ALA A 45 5.32 -5.05 2.57
N PHE A 46 6.30 -4.53 3.31
CA PHE A 46 7.45 -3.82 2.74
C PHE A 46 8.47 -4.79 2.12
N ASP A 47 8.67 -5.98 2.68
CA ASP A 47 9.71 -6.93 2.26
C ASP A 47 9.26 -7.83 1.09
N CYS A 48 7.96 -7.85 0.80
CA CYS A 48 7.36 -8.72 -0.22
C CYS A 48 7.04 -8.01 -1.54
N VAL A 49 7.41 -6.74 -1.71
CA VAL A 49 7.21 -6.01 -2.97
C VAL A 49 8.11 -6.57 -4.06
N ASP A 50 7.53 -7.08 -5.14
CA ASP A 50 8.26 -7.55 -6.31
C ASP A 50 8.77 -6.35 -7.14
N HIS A 51 10.08 -6.29 -7.40
CA HIS A 51 10.70 -5.15 -8.09
C HIS A 51 10.22 -5.03 -9.54
N GLU A 52 10.20 -6.14 -10.30
CA GLU A 52 9.78 -6.10 -11.71
C GLU A 52 8.33 -5.67 -11.85
N LYS A 53 7.45 -6.19 -10.97
CA LYS A 53 6.06 -5.73 -10.91
C LYS A 53 5.98 -4.27 -10.49
N LEU A 54 6.74 -3.82 -9.50
CA LEU A 54 6.76 -2.43 -9.07
C LEU A 54 7.09 -1.50 -10.23
N TRP A 55 8.08 -1.84 -11.06
CA TRP A 55 8.44 -1.04 -12.23
C TRP A 55 7.33 -0.96 -13.27
N GLY A 56 6.65 -2.08 -13.53
CA GLY A 56 5.46 -2.11 -14.38
C GLY A 56 4.33 -1.25 -13.82
N VAL A 57 4.07 -1.33 -12.52
CA VAL A 57 3.06 -0.51 -11.83
C VAL A 57 3.36 0.97 -11.96
N LEU A 58 4.61 1.40 -11.73
CA LEU A 58 4.97 2.82 -11.87
C LEU A 58 4.75 3.33 -13.29
N MET A 59 5.02 2.49 -14.30
CA MET A 59 4.77 2.83 -15.70
C MET A 59 3.27 2.97 -15.99
N GLU A 60 2.45 2.02 -15.55
CA GLU A 60 0.98 2.06 -15.73
C GLU A 60 0.35 3.24 -14.97
N MET A 61 0.94 3.65 -13.85
CA MET A 61 0.53 4.82 -13.06
C MET A 61 1.00 6.16 -13.66
N GLY A 62 1.70 6.15 -14.80
CA GLY A 62 2.12 7.36 -15.51
C GLY A 62 3.37 8.04 -14.96
N VAL A 63 4.19 7.33 -14.18
CA VAL A 63 5.46 7.89 -13.69
C VAL A 63 6.45 8.02 -14.86
N PRO A 64 7.10 9.19 -15.04
CA PRO A 64 8.06 9.38 -16.11
C PRO A 64 9.18 8.33 -16.14
N LYS A 65 9.49 7.80 -17.33
CA LYS A 65 10.45 6.71 -17.53
C LYS A 65 11.83 7.00 -16.91
N HIS A 66 12.32 8.22 -17.01
CA HIS A 66 13.62 8.60 -16.44
C HIS A 66 13.65 8.49 -14.90
N LEU A 67 12.54 8.79 -14.22
CA LEU A 67 12.42 8.59 -12.76
C LEU A 67 12.36 7.11 -12.41
N ILE A 68 11.67 6.30 -13.22
CA ILE A 68 11.64 4.84 -13.04
C ILE A 68 13.05 4.26 -13.16
N ILE A 69 13.84 4.69 -14.15
CA ILE A 69 15.24 4.25 -14.30
C ILE A 69 16.07 4.67 -13.09
N LEU A 70 15.92 5.91 -12.61
CA LEU A 70 16.60 6.37 -11.39
C LEU A 70 16.27 5.49 -10.19
N MET A 71 14.98 5.17 -10.00
CA MET A 71 14.53 4.29 -8.92
C MET A 71 15.06 2.86 -9.12
N LYS A 72 15.03 2.29 -10.33
CA LYS A 72 15.63 0.98 -10.63
C LYS A 72 17.11 0.93 -10.24
N ASN A 73 17.86 1.98 -10.57
CA ASN A 73 19.28 2.07 -10.24
C ASN A 73 19.51 2.07 -8.72
N LEU A 74 18.61 2.68 -7.94
CA LEU A 74 18.68 2.58 -6.48
C LEU A 74 18.57 1.13 -6.02
N TYR A 75 17.70 0.32 -6.61
CA TYR A 75 17.45 -1.07 -6.17
C TYR A 75 18.38 -2.12 -6.81
N THR A 76 19.13 -1.76 -7.84
CA THR A 76 20.03 -2.69 -8.56
C THR A 76 21.22 -3.10 -7.70
N ASN A 77 21.57 -4.39 -7.72
CA ASN A 77 22.70 -4.98 -6.96
C ASN A 77 22.71 -4.62 -5.47
N GLN A 78 21.53 -4.41 -4.88
CA GLN A 78 21.45 -4.12 -3.46
C GLN A 78 21.83 -5.35 -2.64
N GLN A 79 22.67 -5.14 -1.63
CA GLN A 79 23.03 -6.16 -0.66
C GLN A 79 22.60 -5.73 0.74
N ALA A 80 22.33 -6.72 1.59
CA ALA A 80 22.03 -6.53 3.01
C ALA A 80 22.80 -7.56 3.85
N SER A 81 22.98 -7.24 5.11
CA SER A 81 23.53 -8.14 6.14
C SER A 81 22.71 -7.94 7.42
N VAL A 82 22.56 -8.99 8.21
CA VAL A 82 21.84 -8.95 9.49
C VAL A 82 22.85 -8.72 10.60
N LYS A 83 22.64 -7.67 11.41
CA LYS A 83 23.42 -7.43 12.62
C LYS A 83 22.89 -8.31 13.75
N THR A 84 23.76 -9.14 14.32
CA THR A 84 23.46 -10.03 15.45
C THR A 84 24.37 -9.69 16.64
N GLU A 85 24.13 -10.30 17.80
CA GLU A 85 24.98 -10.15 18.98
C GLU A 85 26.43 -10.65 18.75
N TYR A 86 26.61 -11.61 17.83
CA TYR A 86 27.90 -12.19 17.47
C TYR A 86 28.60 -11.46 16.31
N GLY A 87 28.03 -10.35 15.84
CA GLY A 87 28.51 -9.59 14.67
C GLY A 87 27.54 -9.63 13.49
N ASN A 88 28.02 -9.17 12.34
CA ASN A 88 27.23 -9.11 11.11
C ASN A 88 27.27 -10.45 10.38
N THR A 89 26.14 -10.87 9.79
CA THR A 89 26.12 -12.03 8.89
C THR A 89 26.84 -11.72 7.57
N ASN A 90 27.05 -12.76 6.77
CA ASN A 90 27.46 -12.57 5.38
C ASN A 90 26.45 -11.69 4.62
N TRP A 91 26.97 -10.93 3.66
CA TRP A 91 26.15 -10.14 2.74
C TRP A 91 25.33 -11.06 1.83
N PHE A 92 24.09 -10.68 1.59
CA PHE A 92 23.21 -11.36 0.64
C PHE A 92 22.51 -10.33 -0.26
N ASN A 93 22.15 -10.75 -1.47
CA ASN A 93 21.47 -9.89 -2.42
C ASN A 93 19.99 -9.70 -2.05
N VAL A 94 19.51 -8.47 -2.15
CA VAL A 94 18.11 -8.10 -1.91
C VAL A 94 17.34 -8.19 -3.23
N GLY A 95 16.58 -9.27 -3.41
CA GLY A 95 15.81 -9.52 -4.64
C GLY A 95 14.36 -9.03 -4.61
N LYS A 96 13.86 -8.55 -3.46
CA LYS A 96 12.51 -8.03 -3.29
C LYS A 96 12.42 -7.08 -2.11
N GLY A 97 11.32 -6.37 -2.05
CA GLY A 97 10.96 -5.43 -1.00
C GLY A 97 11.40 -4.00 -1.30
N VAL A 98 10.73 -3.06 -0.65
CA VAL A 98 11.10 -1.65 -0.62
C VAL A 98 12.00 -1.38 0.59
N ARG A 99 12.92 -0.43 0.47
CA ARG A 99 13.92 -0.15 1.53
C ARG A 99 13.27 0.40 2.80
N GLN A 100 13.27 -0.35 3.89
CA GLN A 100 12.82 0.18 5.18
C GLN A 100 13.71 1.36 5.62
N GLY A 101 13.09 2.43 6.12
CA GLY A 101 13.79 3.68 6.47
C GLY A 101 14.03 4.65 5.29
N CYS A 102 13.80 4.26 4.04
CA CYS A 102 13.86 5.18 2.91
C CYS A 102 12.56 6.01 2.80
N ILE A 103 12.72 7.32 2.59
CA ILE A 103 11.60 8.27 2.46
C ILE A 103 10.67 7.93 1.28
N LEU A 104 11.20 7.32 0.22
CA LEU A 104 10.43 6.93 -0.97
C LEU A 104 9.63 5.63 -0.79
N SER A 105 10.08 4.73 0.09
CA SER A 105 9.48 3.39 0.23
C SER A 105 8.00 3.39 0.57
N PRO A 106 7.49 4.25 1.48
CA PRO A 106 6.05 4.35 1.72
C PRO A 106 5.23 4.74 0.48
N TYR A 107 5.77 5.62 -0.37
CA TYR A 107 5.09 6.04 -1.59
C TYR A 107 5.07 4.92 -2.64
N LEU A 108 6.19 4.21 -2.80
CA LEU A 108 6.28 3.05 -3.68
C LEU A 108 5.30 1.95 -3.25
N PHE A 109 5.25 1.66 -1.95
CA PHE A 109 4.29 0.71 -1.40
C PHE A 109 2.84 1.13 -1.64
N ASN A 110 2.50 2.40 -1.39
CA ASN A 110 1.15 2.91 -1.63
C ASN A 110 0.72 2.82 -3.10
N LEU A 111 1.62 3.07 -4.05
CA LEU A 111 1.33 2.93 -5.48
C LEU A 111 1.14 1.46 -5.87
N TYR A 112 1.97 0.58 -5.33
CA TYR A 112 1.86 -0.87 -5.53
C TYR A 112 0.54 -1.44 -4.97
N ALA A 113 0.17 -1.05 -3.75
CA ALA A 113 -1.08 -1.44 -3.12
C ALA A 113 -2.30 -0.92 -3.89
N GLU A 114 -2.27 0.33 -4.35
CA GLU A 114 -3.34 0.91 -5.18
C GLU A 114 -3.52 0.12 -6.48
N TYR A 115 -2.44 -0.28 -7.13
CA TYR A 115 -2.52 -1.11 -8.32
C TYR A 115 -3.23 -2.44 -8.04
N ILE A 116 -2.90 -3.11 -6.93
CA ILE A 116 -3.58 -4.35 -6.51
C ILE A 116 -5.08 -4.08 -6.30
N MET A 117 -5.44 -2.99 -5.62
CA MET A 117 -6.84 -2.64 -5.34
C MET A 117 -7.64 -2.36 -6.62
N ARG A 118 -7.03 -1.72 -7.62
CA ARG A 118 -7.64 -1.51 -8.95
C ARG A 118 -7.83 -2.82 -9.71
N LYS A 119 -6.82 -3.70 -9.72
CA LYS A 119 -6.93 -5.02 -10.38
C LYS A 119 -7.94 -5.92 -9.69
N ALA A 120 -8.13 -5.78 -8.38
CA ALA A 120 -9.17 -6.46 -7.62
C ALA A 120 -10.59 -5.94 -7.94
N GLY A 121 -10.74 -4.87 -8.73
CA GLY A 121 -12.03 -4.34 -9.17
C GLY A 121 -12.86 -3.71 -8.05
N THR A 122 -12.21 -3.30 -6.95
CA THR A 122 -12.90 -2.70 -5.78
C THR A 122 -13.54 -1.36 -6.09
N ASP A 123 -13.06 -0.66 -7.12
CA ASP A 123 -13.60 0.58 -7.67
C ASP A 123 -14.90 0.37 -8.48
N LYS A 124 -15.13 -0.85 -8.97
CA LYS A 124 -16.32 -1.24 -9.75
C LYS A 124 -17.35 -2.03 -8.93
N ALA A 125 -17.10 -2.23 -7.65
CA ALA A 125 -18.05 -2.91 -6.77
C ALA A 125 -19.34 -2.08 -6.65
N ALA A 126 -20.44 -2.58 -7.19
CA ALA A 126 -21.78 -1.97 -7.10
C ALA A 126 -22.35 -1.98 -5.65
N GLY A 127 -21.65 -2.61 -4.71
CA GLY A 127 -22.04 -2.74 -3.31
C GLY A 127 -21.28 -1.76 -2.42
N GLY A 128 -21.91 -0.63 -2.11
CA GLY A 128 -21.46 0.31 -1.09
C GLY A 128 -22.66 0.88 -0.34
N ILE A 129 -22.45 1.34 0.90
CA ILE A 129 -23.49 2.00 1.68
C ILE A 129 -23.48 3.48 1.33
N LYS A 130 -24.58 3.97 0.72
CA LYS A 130 -24.76 5.41 0.51
C LYS A 130 -25.04 6.11 1.83
N ILE A 131 -24.14 6.99 2.24
CA ILE A 131 -24.33 7.86 3.41
C ILE A 131 -25.11 9.09 2.93
N GLY A 132 -26.40 9.18 3.26
CA GLY A 132 -27.24 10.35 2.91
C GLY A 132 -28.66 10.04 2.40
N GLY A 133 -29.06 8.77 2.31
CA GLY A 133 -30.47 8.42 2.09
C GLY A 133 -31.04 8.75 0.70
N ARG A 134 -30.21 8.85 -0.35
CA ARG A 134 -30.65 8.87 -1.77
C ARG A 134 -29.71 8.06 -2.67
#